data_AF-A0A433PKP9-F1
#
_entry.id   AF-A0A433PKP9-F1
#
_cell.length_a   1.000
_cell.length_b   1.000
_cell.length_c   1.000
_cell.angle_alpha   90.00
_cell.angle_beta   90.00
_cell.angle_gamma   90.00
#
_symmetry.space_group_name_H-M   'P 1'
#
loop_
_entity.id
_entity.type
_entity.pdbx_description
1 polymer ?
#
loop_
_entity_poly.entity_id
_entity_poly.type
_entity_poly.pdbx_seq_one_letter_code
_entity_poly.pdbx_strand_id
1 'polypeptide(L)'
;MLFCTSLVALVGAGEQPAFSPRKLQITNTKRQSTICELTFPTSILAVKLNRRRLIVVLEEQIYVYDISNMKLLHTIETSPNPGAICALSPSSENCYIAYPSPTSSPTSLFSSTGSSGSHHGSASGDVLIFDALSLQVVNIVQAHKSPVSCIAINSEGTMLATASDKGTVIRVFSIPNAHKIFQFRRGSYPARIYSISFNMVSSLLCVSSDTETVHIFKLNSDLGNGRETNNSGMTSRSSNTSATANSPKDEPSSPDGRRRSGSVGSVLKRQSMTLSRSVAGSVGSYLPDVLTEMWEPARDFAFLRLPSAGVQSVVALSRGKRLKDANLQSV
;
A
#
# COMPACT_ATOMS: atom_id res chain seq x y z
N MET A 1 -0.54 24.80 -9.62
CA MET A 1 -1.74 25.67 -9.55
C MET A 1 -2.52 25.33 -8.29
N LEU A 2 -3.25 26.29 -7.71
CA LEU A 2 -4.13 26.03 -6.57
C LEU A 2 -5.56 25.74 -7.06
N PHE A 3 -5.91 24.47 -7.21
CA PHE A 3 -7.20 24.02 -7.76
C PHE A 3 -7.57 24.77 -9.05
N CYS A 4 -8.78 25.33 -9.12
CA CYS A 4 -9.27 26.14 -10.23
C CYS A 4 -9.23 27.65 -9.91
N THR A 5 -8.33 28.10 -9.03
CA THR A 5 -8.16 29.52 -8.73
C THR A 5 -7.23 30.18 -9.76
N SER A 6 -7.20 31.52 -9.78
CA SER A 6 -6.24 32.27 -10.60
C SER A 6 -4.83 32.35 -9.99
N LEU A 7 -4.58 31.70 -8.86
CA LEU A 7 -3.28 31.69 -8.20
C LEU A 7 -2.38 30.61 -8.80
N VAL A 8 -1.23 31.05 -9.32
CA VAL A 8 -0.23 30.20 -9.97
C VAL A 8 1.13 30.46 -9.34
N ALA A 9 1.82 29.37 -8.98
CA ALA A 9 3.19 29.38 -8.52
C ALA A 9 4.11 29.03 -9.71
N LEU A 10 5.07 29.91 -10.00
CA LEU A 10 6.01 29.81 -11.10
C LEU A 10 7.44 29.73 -10.56
N VAL A 11 8.27 28.87 -11.13
CA VAL A 11 9.71 28.76 -10.82
C VAL A 11 10.47 28.95 -12.13
N GLY A 12 11.56 29.71 -12.10
CA GLY A 12 12.38 29.96 -13.28
C GLY A 12 13.11 28.71 -13.78
N ALA A 13 13.35 28.62 -15.09
CA ALA A 13 14.07 27.50 -15.70
C ALA A 13 15.60 27.70 -15.79
N GLY A 14 16.12 28.84 -15.33
CA GLY A 14 17.56 29.13 -15.28
C GLY A 14 18.18 29.70 -16.56
N GLU A 15 17.40 29.84 -17.64
CA GLU A 15 17.90 30.38 -18.92
C GLU A 15 18.24 31.87 -18.88
N GLN A 16 17.66 32.62 -17.93
CA GLN A 16 17.95 34.04 -17.72
C GLN A 16 18.08 34.36 -16.23
N PRO A 17 18.90 35.36 -15.84
CA PRO A 17 19.05 35.76 -14.43
C PRO A 17 17.73 36.17 -13.76
N ALA A 18 16.81 36.76 -14.53
CA ALA A 18 15.47 37.11 -14.06
C ALA A 18 14.61 35.87 -13.72
N PHE A 19 14.91 34.72 -14.34
CA PHE A 19 14.21 33.45 -14.19
C PHE A 19 15.11 32.39 -13.56
N SER A 20 15.63 32.68 -12.36
CA SER A 20 16.43 31.73 -11.58
C SER A 20 15.60 30.53 -11.10
N PRO A 21 16.15 29.29 -11.10
CA PRO A 21 15.50 28.11 -10.51
C PRO A 21 15.38 28.19 -8.98
N ARG A 22 15.97 29.21 -8.37
CA ARG A 22 15.89 29.51 -6.95
C ARG A 22 14.80 30.52 -6.61
N LYS A 23 14.12 31.06 -7.61
CA LYS A 23 13.12 32.11 -7.45
C LYS A 23 11.73 31.55 -7.71
N LEU A 24 10.87 31.64 -6.69
CA LEU A 24 9.45 31.34 -6.77
C LEU A 24 8.66 32.63 -6.92
N GLN A 25 7.81 32.70 -7.93
CA GLN A 25 6.92 33.82 -8.18
C GLN A 25 5.47 33.36 -8.02
N ILE A 26 4.72 34.01 -7.12
CA ILE A 26 3.29 33.77 -6.98
C ILE A 26 2.55 34.84 -7.77
N THR A 27 1.77 34.41 -8.77
CA THR A 27 1.06 35.29 -9.69
C THR A 27 -0.43 35.07 -9.62
N ASN A 28 -1.19 36.15 -9.85
CA ASN A 28 -2.62 36.09 -10.07
C ASN A 28 -2.91 36.30 -11.55
N THR A 29 -3.30 35.24 -12.24
CA THR A 29 -3.53 35.28 -13.70
C THR A 29 -4.74 36.13 -14.09
N LYS A 30 -5.74 36.25 -13.22
CA LYS A 30 -6.93 37.10 -13.47
C LYS A 30 -6.58 38.59 -13.39
N ARG A 31 -5.69 38.97 -12.48
CA ARG A 31 -5.25 40.37 -12.30
C ARG A 31 -3.97 40.70 -13.08
N GLN A 32 -3.35 39.69 -13.71
CA GLN A 32 -2.04 39.80 -14.36
C GLN A 32 -0.97 40.45 -13.47
N SER A 33 -1.00 40.12 -12.18
CA SER A 33 -0.15 40.75 -11.17
C SER A 33 0.67 39.71 -10.39
N THR A 34 1.91 40.05 -10.07
CA THR A 34 2.73 39.30 -9.12
C THR A 34 2.30 39.64 -7.69
N ILE A 35 1.94 38.63 -6.91
CA ILE A 35 1.58 38.78 -5.49
C ILE A 35 2.85 38.88 -4.64
N CYS A 36 3.78 37.95 -4.84
CA CYS A 36 5.06 37.94 -4.15
C CYS A 36 6.12 37.17 -4.93
N GLU A 37 7.38 37.41 -4.55
CA GLU A 37 8.54 36.69 -5.02
C GLU A 37 9.33 36.20 -3.81
N LEU A 38 9.74 34.93 -3.82
CA LEU A 38 10.51 34.29 -2.77
C LEU A 38 11.79 33.74 -3.38
N THR A 39 12.93 33.98 -2.74
CA THR A 39 14.25 33.50 -3.17
C THR A 39 14.76 32.46 -2.18
N PHE A 40 15.24 31.34 -2.71
CA PHE A 40 15.71 30.19 -1.93
C PHE A 40 17.23 30.03 -2.05
N PRO A 41 17.89 29.36 -1.08
CA PRO A 41 19.34 29.16 -1.11
C PRO A 41 19.80 28.28 -2.28
N THR A 42 19.04 27.22 -2.58
CA THR A 42 19.30 26.26 -3.67
C THR A 42 18.10 26.15 -4.61
N SER A 43 18.27 25.39 -5.69
CA SER A 43 17.23 25.20 -6.70
C SER A 43 15.98 24.57 -6.10
N ILE A 44 14.82 25.11 -6.46
CA ILE A 44 13.53 24.57 -6.07
C ILE A 44 13.26 23.33 -6.92
N LEU A 45 13.07 22.18 -6.27
CA LEU A 45 12.80 20.92 -6.96
C LEU A 45 11.30 20.66 -7.12
N ALA A 46 10.49 21.05 -6.14
CA ALA A 46 9.04 20.98 -6.26
C ALA A 46 8.31 22.07 -5.46
N VAL A 47 7.13 22.46 -5.94
CA VAL A 47 6.19 23.32 -5.21
C VAL A 47 4.83 22.62 -5.13
N LYS A 48 4.26 22.53 -3.93
CA LYS A 48 2.93 21.95 -3.69
C LYS A 48 2.07 22.96 -2.93
N LEU A 49 0.78 23.03 -3.26
CA LEU A 49 -0.14 24.00 -2.64
C LEU A 49 -1.47 23.34 -2.27
N ASN A 50 -2.03 23.75 -1.15
CA ASN A 50 -3.45 23.58 -0.83
C ASN A 50 -4.01 24.94 -0.31
N ARG A 51 -5.24 24.98 0.21
CA ARG A 51 -5.84 26.26 0.65
C ARG A 51 -5.27 26.81 1.96
N ARG A 52 -4.37 26.08 2.62
CA ARG A 52 -3.77 26.46 3.92
C ARG A 52 -2.26 26.65 3.84
N ARG A 53 -1.59 25.92 2.96
CA ARG A 53 -0.14 25.81 2.90
C ARG A 53 0.40 25.89 1.49
N LEU A 54 1.55 26.54 1.40
CA LEU A 54 2.44 26.48 0.26
C LEU A 54 3.72 25.79 0.74
N ILE A 55 4.08 24.70 0.06
CA ILE A 55 5.25 23.87 0.37
C ILE A 55 6.26 24.02 -0.75
N VAL A 56 7.50 24.35 -0.39
CA VAL A 56 8.63 24.41 -1.32
C VAL A 56 9.65 23.37 -0.92
N VAL A 57 9.97 22.47 -1.84
CA VAL A 57 10.89 21.35 -1.63
C VAL A 57 12.20 21.66 -2.34
N LEU A 58 13.27 21.77 -1.56
CA LEU A 58 14.66 21.79 -2.01
C LEU A 58 15.22 20.38 -1.80
N GLU A 59 16.51 20.18 -2.11
CA GLU A 59 17.15 18.87 -1.94
C GLU A 59 17.22 18.41 -0.47
N GLU A 60 17.58 19.30 0.45
CA GLU A 60 17.79 18.95 1.87
C GLU A 60 16.81 19.66 2.82
N GLN A 61 15.87 20.43 2.28
CA GLN A 61 14.97 21.27 3.07
C GLN A 61 13.58 21.33 2.47
N ILE A 62 12.56 21.33 3.32
CA ILE A 62 11.17 21.60 2.95
C ILE A 62 10.71 22.84 3.72
N TYR A 63 10.35 23.89 3.00
CA TYR A 63 9.80 25.12 3.56
C TYR A 63 8.28 25.07 3.57
N VAL A 64 7.69 25.36 4.73
CA VAL A 64 6.24 25.36 4.98
C VAL A 64 5.77 26.79 5.19
N TYR A 65 5.00 27.33 4.24
CA TYR A 65 4.44 28.67 4.30
C TYR A 65 2.93 28.65 4.55
N ASP A 66 2.42 29.68 5.20
CA ASP A 66 1.00 30.02 5.16
C ASP A 66 0.67 30.68 3.82
N ILE A 67 -0.25 30.10 3.06
CA ILE A 67 -0.60 30.61 1.72
C ILE A 67 -1.38 31.93 1.77
N SER A 68 -2.01 32.27 2.90
CA SER A 68 -2.84 33.47 3.02
C SER A 68 -2.02 34.75 3.12
N ASN A 69 -0.87 34.68 3.80
CA ASN A 69 0.01 35.83 4.08
C ASN A 69 1.46 35.62 3.61
N MET A 70 1.77 34.46 3.01
CA MET A 70 3.10 34.08 2.52
C MET A 70 4.19 34.10 3.60
N LYS A 71 3.81 33.95 4.88
CA LYS A 71 4.75 33.86 5.99
C LYS A 71 5.33 32.46 6.09
N LEU A 72 6.66 32.37 6.25
CA LEU A 72 7.33 31.12 6.58
C LEU A 72 6.91 30.69 7.99
N LEU A 73 6.33 29.49 8.10
CA LEU A 73 5.89 28.91 9.37
C LEU A 73 6.93 27.96 9.95
N HIS A 74 7.53 27.11 9.10
CA HIS A 74 8.46 26.09 9.54
C HIS A 74 9.41 25.69 8.40
N THR A 75 10.61 25.26 8.76
CA THR A 75 11.59 24.68 7.83
C THR A 75 11.93 23.28 8.35
N ILE A 76 11.65 22.27 7.53
CA ILE A 76 11.96 20.88 7.83
C ILE A 76 13.30 20.55 7.19
N GLU A 77 14.28 20.11 7.98
CA GLU A 77 15.53 19.56 7.47
C GLU A 77 15.32 18.08 7.09
N THR A 78 15.77 17.71 5.90
CA THR A 78 15.65 16.35 5.37
C THR A 78 17.02 15.81 4.98
N SER A 79 17.11 14.49 4.82
CA SER A 79 18.21 13.91 4.04
C SER A 79 18.12 14.36 2.59
N PRO A 80 19.20 14.25 1.79
CA PRO A 80 19.17 14.56 0.36
C PRO A 80 18.02 13.86 -0.36
N ASN A 81 17.14 14.65 -0.96
CA ASN A 81 15.93 14.26 -1.68
C ASN A 81 15.95 14.82 -3.11
N PRO A 82 16.90 14.37 -3.96
CA PRO A 82 17.04 14.89 -5.32
C PRO A 82 15.81 14.59 -6.20
N GLY A 83 15.01 13.58 -5.84
CA GLY A 83 13.74 13.26 -6.50
C GLY A 83 12.55 14.11 -6.07
N ALA A 84 12.74 15.04 -5.12
CA ALA A 84 11.68 15.88 -4.55
C ALA A 84 10.44 15.09 -4.09
N ILE A 85 10.67 13.90 -3.54
CA ILE A 85 9.61 12.99 -3.12
C ILE A 85 8.92 13.63 -1.91
N CYS A 86 7.75 14.21 -2.17
CA CYS A 86 6.95 14.92 -1.19
C CYS A 86 5.50 14.99 -1.68
N ALA A 87 4.56 14.62 -0.82
CA ALA A 87 3.13 14.76 -1.08
C ALA A 87 2.51 15.67 -0.02
N LEU A 88 1.72 16.64 -0.49
CA LEU A 88 0.89 17.49 0.35
C LEU A 88 -0.57 17.06 0.16
N SER A 89 -1.29 16.86 1.25
CA SER A 89 -2.73 16.62 1.24
C SER A 89 -3.48 17.81 0.60
N PRO A 90 -4.36 17.57 -0.37
CA PRO A 90 -5.25 18.61 -0.90
C PRO A 90 -6.26 19.12 0.14
N SER A 91 -6.58 18.32 1.17
CA SER A 91 -7.51 18.69 2.24
C SER A 91 -6.93 19.80 3.11
N SER A 92 -7.80 20.73 3.51
CA SER A 92 -7.44 21.84 4.40
C SER A 92 -7.57 21.48 5.89
N GLU A 93 -8.32 20.43 6.19
CA GLU A 93 -8.53 19.91 7.54
C GLU A 93 -7.45 18.88 7.87
N ASN A 94 -7.36 17.84 7.04
CA ASN A 94 -6.31 16.81 7.11
C ASN A 94 -5.08 17.26 6.31
N CYS A 95 -4.43 18.35 6.74
CA CYS A 95 -3.35 19.00 6.01
C CYS A 95 -1.98 18.37 6.33
N TYR A 96 -1.79 17.12 5.88
CA TYR A 96 -0.55 16.39 6.09
C TYR A 96 0.46 16.55 4.94
N ILE A 97 1.74 16.48 5.27
CA ILE A 97 2.86 16.33 4.36
C ILE A 97 3.48 14.95 4.59
N ALA A 98 3.71 14.22 3.51
CA ALA A 98 4.45 12.96 3.53
C ALA A 98 5.77 13.12 2.78
N TYR A 99 6.88 12.68 3.37
CA TYR A 99 8.22 12.72 2.76
C TYR A 99 9.12 11.60 3.30
N PRO A 100 10.16 11.15 2.56
CA PRO A 100 11.06 10.10 3.01
C PRO A 100 11.74 10.42 4.36
N SER A 101 11.86 9.42 5.23
CA SER A 101 12.56 9.55 6.50
C SER A 101 14.08 9.60 6.30
N PRO A 102 14.81 10.52 6.95
CA PRO A 102 16.27 10.59 6.89
C PRO A 102 16.96 9.42 7.62
N THR A 103 16.25 8.74 8.52
CA THR A 103 16.80 7.66 9.34
C THR A 103 15.91 6.43 9.27
N SER A 104 16.53 5.26 9.06
CA SER A 104 15.86 3.97 9.17
C SER A 104 15.34 3.80 10.61
N SER A 105 14.05 3.53 10.78
CA SER A 105 13.48 3.33 12.11
C SER A 105 14.19 2.18 12.87
N PRO A 106 14.49 2.36 14.18
CA PRO A 106 15.25 1.38 14.96
C PRO A 106 14.50 0.05 15.17
N THR A 107 13.21 0.00 14.85
CA THR A 107 12.35 -1.20 14.92
C THR A 107 12.41 -2.09 13.68
N SER A 108 13.30 -1.79 12.71
CA SER A 108 13.69 -2.78 11.70
C SER A 108 14.39 -3.96 12.39
N LEU A 109 13.59 -4.95 12.81
CA LEU A 109 14.01 -6.24 13.42
C LEU A 109 14.95 -7.08 12.53
N PHE A 110 15.36 -6.56 11.37
CA PHE A 110 16.24 -7.19 10.39
C PHE A 110 17.52 -6.39 10.10
N SER A 111 17.90 -5.42 10.95
CA SER A 111 19.28 -4.90 10.93
C SER A 111 20.21 -5.98 11.48
N SER A 112 20.57 -6.94 10.61
CA SER A 112 21.46 -8.04 10.94
C SER A 112 22.77 -7.51 11.52
N THR A 113 23.07 -7.99 12.71
CA THR A 113 24.35 -7.89 13.40
C THR A 113 25.51 -8.33 12.50
N GLY A 114 26.53 -7.48 12.36
CA GLY A 114 27.88 -7.90 11.98
C GLY A 114 28.37 -7.44 10.61
N SER A 115 28.86 -6.19 10.51
CA SER A 115 30.06 -5.85 9.73
C SER A 115 30.42 -4.39 9.98
N SER A 116 31.45 -4.16 10.80
CA SER A 116 32.14 -2.89 10.90
C SER A 116 32.83 -2.59 9.57
N GLY A 117 32.20 -1.75 8.74
CA GLY A 117 32.78 -1.28 7.48
C GLY A 117 31.83 -0.33 6.76
N SER A 118 32.16 0.96 6.75
CA SER A 118 31.59 1.99 5.86
C SER A 118 30.06 1.94 5.67
N HIS A 119 29.29 2.32 6.70
CA HIS A 119 27.84 2.45 6.62
C HIS A 119 27.43 3.67 5.79
N HIS A 120 27.41 3.55 4.46
CA HIS A 120 26.31 4.15 3.72
C HIS A 120 25.06 3.36 4.13
N GLY A 121 24.38 3.82 5.19
CA GLY A 121 23.14 3.21 5.66
C GLY A 121 22.21 3.04 4.46
N SER A 122 21.80 1.80 4.19
CA SER A 122 20.84 1.53 3.12
C SER A 122 19.61 2.40 3.40
N ALA A 123 19.34 3.37 2.53
CA ALA A 123 18.29 4.35 2.75
C ALA A 123 16.96 3.60 2.97
N SER A 124 16.31 3.88 4.10
CA SER A 124 15.06 3.22 4.46
C SER A 124 13.94 3.56 3.48
N GLY A 125 12.95 2.68 3.38
CA GLY A 125 11.68 3.00 2.72
C GLY A 125 10.66 3.60 3.68
N ASP A 126 11.10 4.24 4.76
CA ASP A 126 10.22 4.86 5.75
C ASP A 126 9.75 6.24 5.27
N VAL A 127 8.52 6.62 5.61
CA VAL A 127 7.90 7.90 5.22
C VAL A 127 7.40 8.61 6.47
N LEU A 128 7.87 9.84 6.70
CA LEU A 128 7.40 10.70 7.77
C LEU A 128 6.05 11.32 7.40
N ILE A 129 5.11 11.33 8.34
CA ILE A 129 3.85 12.06 8.27
C ILE A 129 3.94 13.28 9.17
N PHE A 130 3.97 14.45 8.57
CA PHE A 130 4.04 15.74 9.25
C PHE A 130 2.71 16.46 9.12
N ASP A 131 2.12 16.89 10.24
CA ASP A 131 0.92 17.72 10.23
C ASP A 131 1.32 19.17 10.01
N ALA A 132 0.91 19.74 8.87
CA ALA A 132 1.24 21.11 8.53
C ALA A 132 0.39 22.14 9.28
N LEU A 133 -0.66 21.73 10.00
CA LEU A 133 -1.42 22.62 10.89
C LEU A 133 -0.71 22.80 12.23
N SER A 134 -0.39 21.69 12.92
CA SER A 134 0.33 21.71 14.20
C SER A 134 1.85 21.90 14.05
N LEU A 135 2.38 21.74 12.84
CA LEU A 135 3.81 21.85 12.50
C LEU A 135 4.68 20.83 13.24
N GLN A 136 4.19 19.60 13.37
CA GLN A 136 4.89 18.50 14.05
C GLN A 136 4.81 17.20 13.25
N VAL A 137 5.81 16.34 13.44
CA VAL A 137 5.75 14.95 12.97
C VAL A 137 4.74 14.19 13.82
N VAL A 138 3.78 13.55 13.17
CA VAL A 138 2.71 12.79 13.84
C VAL A 138 3.00 11.29 13.83
N ASN A 139 3.55 10.76 12.73
CA ASN A 139 3.80 9.33 12.61
C ASN A 139 4.87 9.01 11.57
N ILE A 140 5.36 7.77 11.58
CA ILE A 140 6.28 7.20 10.59
C ILE A 140 5.62 5.97 9.98
N VAL A 141 5.50 5.95 8.65
CA VAL A 141 5.04 4.81 7.88
C VAL A 141 6.24 3.98 7.44
N GLN A 142 6.37 2.76 7.96
CA GLN A 142 7.34 1.77 7.50
C GLN A 142 6.89 1.18 6.16
N ALA A 143 7.07 1.94 5.08
CA ALA A 143 6.39 1.63 3.82
C ALA A 143 7.08 0.51 3.04
N HIS A 144 8.41 0.53 2.95
CA HIS A 144 9.19 -0.42 2.14
C HIS A 144 10.54 -0.73 2.78
N LYS A 145 11.13 -1.87 2.41
CA LYS A 145 12.52 -2.21 2.81
C LYS A 145 13.58 -1.45 2.03
N SER A 146 13.21 -0.91 0.87
CA SER A 146 14.08 -0.14 -0.02
C SER A 146 13.54 1.27 -0.19
N PRO A 147 14.37 2.24 -0.65
CA PRO A 147 14.01 3.64 -0.71
C PRO A 147 12.69 3.88 -1.44
N VAL A 148 11.86 4.76 -0.90
CA VAL A 148 10.62 5.17 -1.56
C VAL A 148 10.97 5.98 -2.80
N SER A 149 10.30 5.70 -3.92
CA SER A 149 10.52 6.40 -5.20
C SER A 149 9.33 7.27 -5.60
N CYS A 150 8.12 6.94 -5.13
CA CYS A 150 6.91 7.68 -5.45
C CYS A 150 5.91 7.60 -4.30
N ILE A 151 5.23 8.72 -4.00
CA ILE A 151 4.19 8.82 -2.98
C ILE A 151 3.03 9.70 -3.46
N ALA A 152 1.82 9.43 -2.97
CA ALA A 152 0.65 10.25 -3.23
C ALA A 152 -0.34 10.20 -2.05
N ILE A 153 -0.96 11.32 -1.72
CA ILE A 153 -2.03 11.42 -0.72
C ILE A 153 -3.37 11.60 -1.46
N ASN A 154 -4.43 10.97 -0.97
CA ASN A 154 -5.77 11.14 -1.54
C ASN A 154 -6.36 12.54 -1.25
N SER A 155 -7.47 12.88 -1.92
CA SER A 155 -8.12 14.21 -1.82
C SER A 155 -8.51 14.59 -0.38
N GLU A 156 -8.91 13.62 0.44
CA GLU A 156 -9.37 13.81 1.82
C GLU A 156 -8.23 13.86 2.85
N GLY A 157 -7.00 13.50 2.47
CA GLY A 157 -5.86 13.45 3.40
C GLY A 157 -5.86 12.25 4.36
N THR A 158 -6.61 11.20 4.04
CA THR A 158 -6.84 10.02 4.89
C THR A 158 -6.04 8.79 4.44
N MET A 159 -5.51 8.79 3.21
CA MET A 159 -4.75 7.66 2.65
C MET A 159 -3.45 8.12 1.98
N LEU A 160 -2.38 7.36 2.19
CA LEU A 160 -1.08 7.49 1.54
C LEU A 160 -0.79 6.27 0.68
N ALA A 161 -0.61 6.44 -0.62
CA ALA A 161 -0.04 5.42 -1.50
C ALA A 161 1.47 5.61 -1.63
N THR A 162 2.23 4.52 -1.62
CA THR A 162 3.69 4.53 -1.74
C THR A 162 4.19 3.41 -2.66
N ALA A 163 5.31 3.67 -3.33
CA ALA A 163 6.09 2.67 -4.06
C ALA A 163 7.58 2.88 -3.82
N SER A 164 8.34 1.79 -3.78
CA SER A 164 9.80 1.85 -3.68
C SER A 164 10.49 1.94 -5.03
N ASP A 165 11.81 2.13 -5.03
CA ASP A 165 12.70 2.02 -6.18
C ASP A 165 12.59 0.68 -6.94
N LYS A 166 12.15 -0.40 -6.28
CA LYS A 166 11.85 -1.68 -6.93
C LYS A 166 10.55 -1.64 -7.71
N GLY A 167 9.57 -0.86 -7.25
CA GLY A 167 8.28 -0.66 -7.92
C GLY A 167 7.48 -1.93 -8.24
N THR A 168 7.74 -3.05 -7.57
CA THR A 168 7.01 -4.32 -7.77
C THR A 168 5.68 -4.35 -7.02
N VAL A 169 5.62 -3.63 -5.90
CA VAL A 169 4.48 -3.59 -4.98
C VAL A 169 4.11 -2.13 -4.69
N ILE A 170 2.81 -1.86 -4.69
CA ILE A 170 2.23 -0.58 -4.29
C ILE A 170 1.51 -0.80 -2.96
N ARG A 171 1.77 0.03 -1.97
CA ARG A 171 1.09 -0.05 -0.66
C ARG A 171 0.27 1.20 -0.42
N VAL A 172 -0.84 1.04 0.30
CA VAL A 172 -1.69 2.14 0.74
C VAL A 172 -1.85 2.07 2.25
N PHE A 173 -1.66 3.19 2.93
CA PHE A 173 -1.70 3.32 4.38
C PHE A 173 -2.74 4.35 4.81
N SER A 174 -3.31 4.17 5.99
CA SER A 174 -4.12 5.20 6.67
C SER A 174 -3.25 6.33 7.19
N ILE A 175 -3.72 7.56 7.05
CA ILE A 175 -3.16 8.75 7.69
C ILE A 175 -4.17 9.24 8.74
N PRO A 176 -3.73 9.61 9.96
CA PRO A 176 -2.34 9.63 10.43
C PRO A 176 -1.85 8.31 11.05
N ASN A 177 -2.69 7.28 11.14
CA ASN A 177 -2.43 6.10 11.97
C ASN A 177 -1.33 5.15 11.43
N ALA A 178 -0.89 5.32 10.18
CA ALA A 178 0.15 4.52 9.53
C ALA A 178 -0.17 3.02 9.37
N HIS A 179 -1.44 2.60 9.52
CA HIS A 179 -1.83 1.22 9.24
C HIS A 179 -1.89 0.96 7.74
N LYS A 180 -1.25 -0.11 7.27
CA LYS A 180 -1.36 -0.59 5.88
C LYS A 180 -2.78 -1.10 5.63
N ILE A 181 -3.50 -0.45 4.71
CA ILE A 181 -4.88 -0.81 4.33
C ILE A 181 -4.86 -1.71 3.09
N PHE A 182 -4.02 -1.40 2.10
CA PHE A 182 -3.93 -2.17 0.86
C PHE A 182 -2.49 -2.48 0.45
N GLN A 183 -2.34 -3.58 -0.29
CA GLN A 183 -1.11 -3.97 -0.94
C GLN A 183 -1.42 -4.59 -2.30
N PHE A 184 -0.85 -4.03 -3.35
CA PHE A 184 -1.08 -4.45 -4.72
C PHE A 184 0.21 -4.91 -5.39
N ARG A 185 0.12 -5.95 -6.21
CA ARG A 185 1.24 -6.38 -7.06
C ARG A 185 1.13 -5.67 -8.40
N ARG A 186 2.09 -4.78 -8.71
CA ARG A 186 2.16 -4.12 -10.03
C ARG A 186 2.71 -5.07 -11.09
N GLY A 187 3.75 -5.84 -10.75
CA GLY A 187 4.34 -6.80 -11.68
C GLY A 187 5.39 -7.71 -11.04
N SER A 188 5.77 -8.77 -11.75
CA SER A 188 6.79 -9.73 -11.30
C SER A 188 8.17 -9.08 -11.22
N TYR A 189 8.52 -8.32 -12.26
CA TYR A 189 9.82 -7.67 -12.42
C TYR A 189 9.83 -6.24 -11.88
N PRO A 190 10.97 -5.75 -11.39
CA PRO A 190 11.12 -4.35 -10.99
C PRO A 190 10.76 -3.38 -12.12
N ALA A 191 10.26 -2.19 -11.75
CA ALA A 191 9.99 -1.09 -12.67
C ALA A 191 10.11 0.23 -11.92
N ARG A 192 10.56 1.27 -12.62
CA ARG A 192 10.55 2.63 -12.07
C ARG A 192 9.13 3.18 -12.12
N ILE A 193 8.56 3.47 -10.97
CA ILE A 193 7.26 4.14 -10.87
C ILE A 193 7.43 5.62 -11.17
N TYR A 194 6.64 6.15 -12.11
CA TYR A 194 6.67 7.57 -12.45
C TYR A 194 5.62 8.37 -11.69
N SER A 195 4.40 7.84 -11.56
CA SER A 195 3.30 8.58 -10.95
C SER A 195 2.28 7.63 -10.33
N ILE A 196 1.75 8.05 -9.18
CA ILE A 196 0.64 7.41 -8.47
C ILE A 196 -0.45 8.47 -8.28
N SER A 197 -1.71 8.13 -8.54
CA SER A 197 -2.82 9.07 -8.34
C SER A 197 -4.10 8.36 -7.92
N PHE A 198 -4.72 8.87 -6.86
CA PHE A 198 -6.06 8.47 -6.47
C PHE A 198 -7.10 9.16 -7.36
N ASN A 199 -8.24 8.51 -7.60
CA ASN A 199 -9.40 9.26 -8.06
C ASN A 199 -9.99 10.13 -6.93
N MET A 200 -10.84 11.08 -7.29
CA MET A 200 -11.40 12.05 -6.34
C MET A 200 -12.18 11.44 -5.16
N VAL A 201 -12.75 10.24 -5.34
CA VAL A 201 -13.56 9.51 -4.34
C VAL A 201 -12.74 8.44 -3.61
N SER A 202 -11.44 8.34 -3.89
CA SER A 202 -10.54 7.35 -3.28
C SER A 202 -10.97 5.88 -3.46
N SER A 203 -11.69 5.56 -4.55
CA SER A 203 -12.12 4.19 -4.90
C SER A 203 -11.20 3.51 -5.91
N LEU A 204 -10.34 4.27 -6.58
CA LEU A 204 -9.39 3.79 -7.59
C LEU A 204 -8.02 4.45 -7.38
N LEU A 205 -6.96 3.69 -7.66
CA LEU A 205 -5.58 4.14 -7.66
C LEU A 205 -4.95 3.81 -9.02
N CYS A 206 -4.46 4.80 -9.75
CA CYS A 206 -3.70 4.57 -10.98
C CYS A 206 -2.20 4.75 -10.74
N VAL A 207 -1.40 3.92 -11.41
CA VAL A 207 0.06 3.88 -11.28
C VAL A 207 0.69 3.72 -12.66
N SER A 208 1.55 4.64 -13.06
CA SER A 208 2.37 4.53 -14.28
C SER A 208 3.82 4.16 -13.97
N SER A 209 4.47 3.49 -14.92
CA SER A 209 5.87 3.07 -14.77
C SER A 209 6.62 3.05 -16.11
N ASP A 210 7.92 2.78 -16.04
CA ASP A 210 8.81 2.61 -17.21
C ASP A 210 8.51 1.37 -18.05
N THR A 211 7.62 0.47 -17.61
CA THR A 211 7.13 -0.66 -18.43
C THR A 211 6.07 -0.25 -19.45
N GLU A 212 5.88 1.05 -19.69
CA GLU A 212 4.91 1.61 -20.64
C GLU A 212 3.45 1.23 -20.30
N THR A 213 3.20 0.79 -19.07
CA THR A 213 1.87 0.40 -18.60
C THR A 213 1.39 1.32 -17.49
N VAL A 214 0.09 1.56 -17.50
CA VAL A 214 -0.65 2.19 -16.41
C VAL A 214 -1.55 1.13 -15.79
N HIS A 215 -1.31 0.79 -14.52
CA HIS A 215 -2.14 -0.12 -13.75
C HIS A 215 -3.18 0.67 -12.95
N ILE A 216 -4.40 0.15 -12.87
CA ILE A 216 -5.51 0.70 -12.09
C ILE A 216 -5.91 -0.33 -11.04
N PHE A 217 -5.82 0.03 -9.78
CA PHE A 217 -6.21 -0.81 -8.65
C PHE A 217 -7.52 -0.31 -8.05
N LYS A 218 -8.39 -1.23 -7.65
CA LYS A 218 -9.63 -0.91 -6.96
C LYS A 218 -9.40 -0.90 -5.46
N LEU A 219 -9.81 0.18 -4.81
CA LEU A 219 -9.78 0.35 -3.37
C LEU A 219 -11.18 -0.01 -2.84
N ASN A 220 -11.47 -1.32 -2.75
CA ASN A 220 -12.73 -1.76 -2.16
C ASN A 220 -12.67 -1.48 -0.65
N SER A 221 -13.58 -0.66 -0.15
CA SER A 221 -13.85 -0.49 1.27
C SER A 221 -14.66 -1.67 1.82
N ASP A 222 -14.23 -2.90 1.57
CA ASP A 222 -14.81 -4.10 2.20
C ASP A 222 -14.14 -4.35 3.56
N LEU A 223 -13.98 -3.29 4.35
CA LEU A 223 -13.49 -3.35 5.73
C LEU A 223 -14.58 -2.76 6.61
N GLY A 224 -15.49 -3.62 7.09
CA GLY A 224 -16.47 -3.20 8.10
C GLY A 224 -17.66 -4.11 8.41
N ASN A 225 -17.91 -5.21 7.70
CA ASN A 225 -18.94 -6.18 8.12
C ASN A 225 -18.36 -7.60 8.20
N GLY A 226 -17.28 -7.73 8.99
CA GLY A 226 -17.00 -8.98 9.66
C GLY A 226 -18.17 -9.23 10.61
N ARG A 227 -19.14 -10.03 10.14
CA ARG A 227 -20.22 -10.57 10.95
C ARG A 227 -19.55 -11.35 12.08
N GLU A 228 -19.45 -10.75 13.25
CA GLU A 228 -19.24 -11.48 14.49
C GLU A 228 -20.36 -12.52 14.56
N THR A 229 -20.04 -13.76 14.20
CA THR A 229 -20.82 -14.90 14.66
C THR A 229 -20.64 -14.93 16.17
N ASN A 230 -21.53 -14.23 16.88
CA ASN A 230 -21.83 -14.47 18.28
C ASN A 230 -22.28 -15.93 18.39
N ASN A 231 -21.32 -16.84 18.58
CA ASN A 231 -21.58 -18.19 19.01
C ASN A 231 -21.40 -18.25 20.52
N SER A 232 -22.30 -17.57 21.24
CA SER A 232 -22.55 -17.78 22.65
C SER A 232 -23.49 -18.99 22.78
N GLY A 233 -22.92 -20.15 23.09
CA GLY A 233 -23.68 -21.40 23.14
C GLY A 233 -22.94 -22.56 23.81
N MET A 234 -22.59 -22.35 25.08
CA MET A 234 -22.47 -23.32 26.18
C MET A 234 -22.25 -24.81 25.86
N THR A 235 -21.11 -25.31 26.33
CA THR A 235 -20.80 -26.73 26.53
C THR A 235 -21.55 -27.31 27.73
N SER A 236 -22.29 -28.41 27.56
CA SER A 236 -22.51 -29.44 28.59
C SER A 236 -22.99 -30.75 27.93
N ARG A 237 -22.10 -31.72 27.78
CA ARG A 237 -21.93 -32.91 28.64
C ARG A 237 -23.06 -33.94 28.50
N SER A 238 -22.75 -34.99 27.75
CA SER A 238 -23.50 -36.23 27.62
C SER A 238 -23.32 -37.13 28.85
N SER A 239 -24.43 -37.69 29.34
CA SER A 239 -24.47 -38.83 30.26
C SER A 239 -25.37 -39.92 29.67
N ASN A 240 -24.76 -41.08 29.40
CA ASN A 240 -25.47 -42.33 29.12
C ASN A 240 -26.07 -42.87 30.42
N THR A 241 -27.31 -43.38 30.34
CA THR A 241 -27.84 -44.39 31.27
C THR A 241 -28.57 -45.48 30.50
N SER A 242 -28.41 -46.70 31.00
CA SER A 242 -28.79 -48.01 30.48
C SER A 242 -30.14 -48.51 31.01
N ALA A 243 -30.87 -49.31 30.21
CA ALA A 243 -31.86 -50.37 30.54
C ALA A 243 -32.83 -50.51 29.34
N THR A 244 -33.36 -51.65 28.86
CA THR A 244 -33.50 -53.04 29.34
C THR A 244 -34.10 -53.90 28.20
N ALA A 245 -33.72 -55.18 28.16
CA ALA A 245 -34.47 -56.40 27.80
C ALA A 245 -35.47 -56.46 26.61
N ASN A 246 -35.21 -57.34 25.62
CA ASN A 246 -35.89 -58.64 25.49
C ASN A 246 -35.37 -59.46 24.28
N SER A 247 -35.16 -60.75 24.51
CA SER A 247 -34.81 -61.83 23.55
C SER A 247 -36.09 -62.51 23.00
N PRO A 248 -36.05 -63.69 22.31
CA PRO A 248 -35.07 -64.29 21.39
C PRO A 248 -35.74 -64.85 20.09
N LYS A 249 -34.99 -65.69 19.33
CA LYS A 249 -35.41 -66.79 18.41
C LYS A 249 -35.47 -66.43 16.91
N ASP A 250 -34.99 -67.21 15.93
CA ASP A 250 -34.68 -68.64 15.81
C ASP A 250 -33.56 -68.87 14.76
N GLU A 251 -32.79 -69.95 14.94
CA GLU A 251 -31.99 -70.67 13.93
C GLU A 251 -32.91 -71.68 13.19
N PRO A 252 -32.57 -72.31 12.03
CA PRO A 252 -31.55 -73.37 12.05
C PRO A 252 -30.80 -73.68 10.72
N SER A 253 -29.75 -74.50 10.87
CA SER A 253 -29.40 -75.69 10.04
C SER A 253 -28.86 -75.51 8.60
N SER A 254 -27.95 -76.32 8.04
CA SER A 254 -27.00 -77.38 8.43
C SER A 254 -26.11 -77.64 7.15
N PRO A 255 -25.36 -78.75 6.95
CA PRO A 255 -23.93 -78.65 6.67
C PRO A 255 -23.53 -79.41 5.37
N ASP A 256 -22.23 -79.65 5.22
CA ASP A 256 -21.64 -80.95 4.84
C ASP A 256 -20.80 -81.02 3.54
N GLY A 257 -19.77 -81.88 3.59
CA GLY A 257 -18.99 -82.39 2.46
C GLY A 257 -17.55 -81.85 2.33
N ARG A 258 -16.51 -82.42 2.97
CA ARG A 258 -15.66 -83.57 2.51
C ARG A 258 -15.13 -83.39 1.07
N ARG A 259 -13.86 -83.60 0.68
CA ARG A 259 -12.72 -84.41 1.18
C ARG A 259 -11.47 -84.14 0.27
N ARG A 260 -10.27 -84.25 0.87
CA ARG A 260 -9.00 -84.86 0.37
C ARG A 260 -8.32 -84.39 -0.93
N SER A 261 -7.04 -83.98 -0.79
CA SER A 261 -5.83 -84.75 -1.20
C SER A 261 -4.71 -83.88 -1.81
N GLY A 262 -3.51 -83.95 -1.23
CA GLY A 262 -2.27 -84.17 -2.00
C GLY A 262 -1.38 -82.97 -2.37
N SER A 263 -0.41 -82.71 -1.48
CA SER A 263 1.05 -82.61 -1.75
C SER A 263 1.69 -81.43 -2.54
N VAL A 264 2.78 -80.95 -1.93
CA VAL A 264 3.99 -80.22 -2.41
C VAL A 264 3.88 -78.89 -3.16
N GLY A 265 4.49 -77.84 -2.59
CA GLY A 265 4.84 -76.62 -3.32
C GLY A 265 5.14 -75.41 -2.44
N SER A 266 6.41 -75.27 -2.03
CA SER A 266 7.19 -74.03 -1.82
C SER A 266 6.50 -72.69 -1.46
N VAL A 267 6.80 -72.20 -0.25
CA VAL A 267 7.56 -70.95 0.04
C VAL A 267 7.11 -69.64 -0.65
N LEU A 268 6.33 -68.82 0.07
CA LEU A 268 6.57 -67.39 0.45
C LEU A 268 5.24 -66.71 0.84
N LYS A 269 4.97 -66.61 2.15
CA LYS A 269 3.85 -65.83 2.70
C LYS A 269 4.22 -64.35 2.73
N ARG A 270 3.66 -63.60 1.79
CA ARG A 270 3.50 -62.14 1.85
C ARG A 270 2.39 -61.84 2.87
N GLN A 271 2.75 -61.44 4.09
CA GLN A 271 1.78 -60.97 5.09
C GLN A 271 1.61 -59.46 4.98
N SER A 272 0.48 -59.04 4.41
CA SER A 272 -0.13 -57.74 4.65
C SER A 272 -0.95 -57.83 5.93
N MET A 273 -0.53 -57.16 7.00
CA MET A 273 -1.40 -56.87 8.14
C MET A 273 -1.94 -55.46 7.99
N THR A 274 -3.21 -55.41 7.62
CA THR A 274 -4.13 -54.32 7.93
C THR A 274 -4.36 -54.31 9.44
N LEU A 275 -3.96 -53.24 10.13
CA LEU A 275 -4.37 -52.97 11.51
C LEU A 275 -4.97 -51.57 11.59
N SER A 276 -6.29 -51.57 11.76
CA SER A 276 -7.15 -50.45 12.06
C SER A 276 -7.21 -50.22 13.58
N ARG A 277 -7.04 -48.95 14.00
CA ARG A 277 -7.53 -48.29 15.24
C ARG A 277 -7.09 -48.91 16.58
N SER A 278 -6.82 -48.19 17.67
CA SER A 278 -6.71 -46.79 18.07
C SER A 278 -6.28 -46.83 19.56
N VAL A 279 -5.46 -45.89 20.04
CA VAL A 279 -5.34 -45.30 21.42
C VAL A 279 -4.05 -44.46 21.37
N ALA A 280 -4.11 -43.16 21.11
CA ALA A 280 -4.23 -42.06 22.08
C ALA A 280 -3.05 -42.01 23.09
N GLY A 281 -2.10 -41.12 22.80
CA GLY A 281 -0.99 -40.75 23.68
C GLY A 281 -0.41 -39.42 23.21
N SER A 282 -0.76 -38.36 23.93
CA SER A 282 -0.27 -36.99 23.87
C SER A 282 1.22 -36.84 23.53
N VAL A 283 1.56 -36.08 22.49
CA VAL A 283 2.41 -34.87 22.51
C VAL A 283 2.10 -34.07 21.23
N GLY A 284 1.33 -32.99 21.36
CA GLY A 284 1.16 -32.00 20.29
C GLY A 284 2.33 -31.05 20.28
N SER A 285 3.30 -31.27 19.39
CA SER A 285 4.39 -30.33 19.11
C SER A 285 3.96 -29.38 17.99
N TYR A 286 3.45 -28.22 18.39
CA TYR A 286 3.53 -26.91 17.74
C TYR A 286 3.96 -26.88 16.25
N LEU A 287 2.97 -26.87 15.36
CA LEU A 287 3.11 -26.18 14.08
C LEU A 287 2.74 -24.71 14.31
N PRO A 288 3.65 -23.75 14.12
CA PRO A 288 3.35 -22.35 14.36
C PRO A 288 2.39 -21.81 13.29
N ASP A 289 1.49 -20.92 13.72
CA ASP A 289 0.45 -20.20 12.96
C ASP A 289 0.96 -19.28 11.81
N VAL A 290 2.11 -19.58 11.21
CA VAL A 290 2.79 -18.73 10.20
C VAL A 290 2.41 -19.11 8.76
N LEU A 291 1.25 -19.74 8.54
CA LEU A 291 0.82 -20.16 7.20
C LEU A 291 -0.60 -19.70 6.82
N THR A 292 -0.95 -18.44 7.11
CA THR A 292 -2.16 -17.83 6.52
C THR A 292 -2.05 -16.34 6.21
N GLU A 293 -0.94 -15.89 5.62
CA GLU A 293 -0.92 -14.66 4.81
C GLU A 293 -0.39 -14.91 3.39
N MET A 294 -0.63 -16.08 2.82
CA MET A 294 -0.41 -16.30 1.38
C MET A 294 -1.60 -15.82 0.54
N TRP A 295 -2.08 -14.60 0.84
CA TRP A 295 -2.87 -13.84 -0.10
C TRP A 295 -1.88 -13.26 -1.10
N GLU A 296 -1.86 -13.78 -2.33
CA GLU A 296 -1.17 -13.07 -3.42
C GLU A 296 -1.69 -11.63 -3.43
N PRO A 297 -0.81 -10.60 -3.40
CA PRO A 297 -1.29 -9.23 -3.37
C PRO A 297 -2.18 -9.00 -4.58
N ALA A 298 -3.34 -8.36 -4.36
CA ALA A 298 -4.31 -8.14 -5.42
C ALA A 298 -3.63 -7.50 -6.64
N ARG A 299 -3.87 -8.08 -7.81
CA ARG A 299 -3.38 -7.54 -9.09
C ARG A 299 -4.23 -6.34 -9.51
N ASP A 300 -3.82 -5.69 -10.58
CA ASP A 300 -4.57 -4.60 -11.18
C ASP A 300 -5.98 -5.04 -11.60
N PHE A 301 -6.93 -4.15 -11.37
CA PHE A 301 -8.32 -4.27 -11.83
C PHE A 301 -8.40 -4.04 -13.35
N ALA A 302 -7.58 -3.12 -13.85
CA ALA A 302 -7.43 -2.83 -15.28
C ALA A 302 -6.03 -2.29 -15.55
N PHE A 303 -5.55 -2.42 -16.79
CA PHE A 303 -4.33 -1.78 -17.23
C PHE A 303 -4.49 -1.17 -18.62
N LEU A 304 -3.61 -0.22 -18.94
CA LEU A 304 -3.50 0.40 -20.25
C LEU A 304 -2.02 0.38 -20.66
N ARG A 305 -1.76 0.25 -21.96
CA ARG A 305 -0.42 0.42 -22.53
C ARG A 305 -0.31 1.78 -23.20
N LEU A 306 0.76 2.51 -22.90
CA LEU A 306 1.05 3.80 -23.50
C LEU A 306 1.56 3.60 -24.94
N PRO A 307 1.19 4.49 -25.88
CA PRO A 307 1.60 4.37 -27.28
C PRO A 307 3.09 4.71 -27.49
N SER A 308 3.71 5.44 -26.56
CA SER A 308 5.08 5.93 -26.67
C SER A 308 5.97 5.27 -25.61
N ALA A 309 7.04 4.66 -26.08
CA ALA A 309 8.08 4.05 -25.26
C ALA A 309 9.00 5.09 -24.62
N GLY A 310 9.50 4.81 -23.42
CA GLY A 310 10.56 5.60 -22.76
C GLY A 310 10.17 7.00 -22.26
N VAL A 311 8.89 7.35 -22.28
CA VAL A 311 8.41 8.68 -21.83
C VAL A 311 7.99 8.63 -20.36
N GLN A 312 8.52 9.55 -19.54
CA GLN A 312 8.01 9.74 -18.18
C GLN A 312 6.56 10.22 -18.21
N SER A 313 5.69 9.59 -17.44
CA SER A 313 4.26 9.85 -17.47
C SER A 313 3.72 10.26 -16.11
N VAL A 314 2.84 11.26 -16.11
CA VAL A 314 2.02 11.66 -14.96
C VAL A 314 0.60 11.20 -15.22
N VAL A 315 0.00 10.49 -14.26
CA VAL A 315 -1.36 9.96 -14.39
C VAL A 315 -2.33 10.65 -13.44
N ALA A 316 -3.58 10.74 -13.86
CA ALA A 316 -4.67 11.25 -13.03
C ALA A 316 -5.99 10.59 -13.45
N LEU A 317 -6.92 10.45 -12.49
CA LEU A 317 -8.27 9.97 -12.73
C LEU A 317 -9.26 11.12 -12.49
N SER A 318 -9.95 11.55 -13.54
CA SER A 318 -10.96 12.61 -13.47
C SER A 318 -12.36 12.03 -13.17
N ARG A 319 -13.25 12.87 -12.63
CA ARG A 319 -14.68 12.55 -12.62
C ARG A 319 -15.19 12.70 -14.04
N GLY A 320 -15.68 11.62 -14.65
CA GLY A 320 -16.38 11.70 -15.93
C GLY A 320 -17.63 12.57 -15.79
N LYS A 321 -17.69 13.71 -16.45
CA LYS A 321 -18.98 14.27 -16.84
C LYS A 321 -19.52 13.32 -17.90
N ARG A 322 -20.69 12.73 -17.65
CA ARG A 322 -21.44 12.05 -18.71
C ARG A 322 -21.65 13.10 -19.80
N LEU A 323 -20.98 12.95 -20.96
CA LEU A 323 -21.34 13.72 -22.16
C LEU A 323 -22.73 13.26 -22.57
N LYS A 324 -23.75 13.84 -21.95
CA LYS A 324 -25.08 13.96 -22.50
C LYS A 324 -25.25 15.45 -22.75
N ASP A 325 -25.64 15.79 -23.97
CA ASP A 325 -26.03 17.13 -24.41
C ASP A 325 -24.90 18.06 -24.93
N ALA A 326 -23.89 17.50 -25.60
CA ALA A 326 -23.24 18.23 -26.69
C ALA A 326 -24.12 18.11 -27.93
N ASN A 327 -25.21 18.87 -27.96
CA ASN A 327 -26.02 19.04 -29.16
C ASN A 327 -25.13 19.75 -30.20
N LEU A 328 -24.59 18.97 -31.14
CA LEU A 328 -24.05 19.47 -32.39
C LEU A 328 -25.21 20.08 -33.18
N GLN A 329 -25.50 21.36 -32.96
CA GLN A 329 -26.03 22.17 -34.04
C GLN A 329 -24.84 22.53 -34.94
N SER A 330 -24.73 21.76 -36.02
CA SER A 330 -23.97 22.12 -37.21
C SER A 330 -24.66 23.29 -37.93
N VAL A 331 -23.87 24.32 -38.24
CA VAL A 331 -24.01 25.34 -39.30
C VAL A 331 -25.37 26.04 -39.42
#